data_AF-A0A7C7BS49-F1
#
_entry.id   AF-A0A7C7BS49-F1
#
_cell.length_a   1.000
_cell.length_b   1.000
_cell.length_c   1.000
_cell.angle_alpha   90.00
_cell.angle_beta   90.00
_cell.angle_gamma   90.00
#
_symmetry.space_group_name_H-M   'P 1'
#
loop_
_entity.id
_entity.type
_entity.pdbx_description
1 polymer ?
#
loop_
_entity_poly.entity_id
_entity_poly.type
_entity_poly.pdbx_seq_one_letter_code
_entity_poly.pdbx_strand_id
1 'polypeptide(L)'
;MPGVKVKAGFAGMVIITGYLIISAIPNNKAHAATCPALPEVAWWQTTHDKIARHVDHHYGGEWDPYIAKWEGYRDKMQTILDKEGTAIVKSRGVRLKGASLKKHISNVEKRIRITRCLKLKNSGQLASLNSLGSQKLSLTGNGVAIMYQAAKQQAFYLAKVTNYTLTKADKVRAKY
;
A
#
# COMPACT_ATOMS: atom_id res chain seq x y z
N MET A 1 -18.65 -47.73 30.24
CA MET A 1 -19.97 -48.25 29.81
C MET A 1 -20.60 -48.91 31.03
N PRO A 2 -21.73 -48.41 31.53
CA PRO A 2 -23.08 -48.67 30.99
C PRO A 2 -23.79 -47.33 30.68
N GLY A 3 -24.91 -47.20 29.98
CA GLY A 3 -25.98 -48.11 29.63
C GLY A 3 -27.26 -47.26 29.58
N VAL A 4 -27.67 -46.91 28.36
CA VAL A 4 -28.81 -46.07 27.91
C VAL A 4 -30.09 -46.19 28.74
N LYS A 5 -30.80 -45.06 28.96
CA LYS A 5 -32.28 -44.97 28.85
C LYS A 5 -32.73 -43.58 28.37
N VAL A 6 -33.02 -43.46 27.07
CA VAL A 6 -33.87 -42.39 26.53
C VAL A 6 -35.33 -42.73 26.82
N LYS A 7 -36.06 -41.79 27.42
CA LYS A 7 -37.52 -41.88 27.59
C LYS A 7 -38.12 -40.75 26.76
N ALA A 8 -38.78 -41.12 25.67
CA ALA A 8 -39.56 -40.21 24.84
C ALA A 8 -40.80 -39.74 25.61
N GLY A 9 -41.09 -38.45 25.52
CA GLY A 9 -42.34 -37.83 25.92
C GLY A 9 -42.55 -36.59 25.05
N PHE A 10 -43.22 -36.76 23.91
CA PHE A 10 -43.69 -35.67 23.07
C PHE A 10 -45.03 -35.18 23.63
N ALA A 11 -45.07 -33.98 24.20
CA ALA A 11 -46.29 -33.18 24.34
C ALA A 11 -45.91 -31.77 24.82
N GLY A 12 -45.84 -30.82 23.90
CA GLY A 12 -45.49 -29.45 24.23
C GLY A 12 -45.22 -28.63 22.97
N MET A 13 -46.29 -28.34 22.24
CA MET A 13 -46.29 -27.39 21.14
C MET A 13 -45.97 -26.00 21.68
N VAL A 14 -44.70 -25.59 21.63
CA VAL A 14 -44.31 -24.18 21.79
C VAL A 14 -43.90 -23.67 20.42
N ILE A 15 -44.80 -22.86 19.87
CA ILE A 15 -44.59 -22.01 18.71
C ILE A 15 -43.44 -21.06 19.06
N ILE A 16 -42.21 -21.43 18.69
CA ILE A 16 -41.10 -20.47 18.65
C ILE A 16 -41.11 -19.92 17.23
N THR A 17 -41.78 -18.78 17.14
CA THR A 17 -41.62 -17.73 16.12
C THR A 17 -40.23 -17.78 15.50
N GLY A 18 -40.19 -17.87 14.17
CA GLY A 18 -38.98 -17.98 13.37
C GLY A 18 -37.91 -16.99 13.81
N TYR A 19 -36.90 -17.50 14.50
CA TYR A 19 -35.66 -16.79 14.73
C TYR A 19 -34.91 -16.77 13.40
N LEU A 20 -35.12 -15.70 12.63
CA LEU A 20 -34.15 -15.27 11.63
C LEU A 20 -32.87 -14.88 12.39
N ILE A 21 -32.02 -15.85 12.69
CA ILE A 21 -30.63 -15.59 13.04
C ILE A 21 -29.95 -15.22 11.71
N ILE A 22 -30.19 -14.00 11.24
CA ILE A 22 -29.28 -13.36 10.30
C ILE A 22 -28.02 -13.12 11.14
N SER A 23 -27.08 -14.05 11.01
CA SER A 23 -25.72 -13.88 11.48
C SER A 23 -25.27 -12.50 11.03
N ALA A 24 -25.00 -11.62 12.00
CA ALA A 24 -24.29 -10.40 11.72
C ALA A 24 -22.97 -10.83 11.09
N ILE A 25 -22.87 -10.71 9.76
CA ILE A 25 -21.60 -10.74 9.06
C ILE A 25 -20.76 -9.72 9.82
N PRO A 26 -19.63 -10.11 10.44
CA PRO A 26 -18.72 -9.12 10.97
C PRO A 26 -18.33 -8.30 9.76
N ASN A 27 -18.95 -7.12 9.62
CA ASN A 27 -18.39 -6.05 8.85
C ASN A 27 -17.06 -5.83 9.54
N ASN A 28 -16.02 -6.46 8.99
CA ASN A 28 -14.66 -6.00 9.10
C ASN A 28 -14.70 -4.62 8.46
N LYS A 29 -15.27 -3.63 9.18
CA LYS A 29 -14.93 -2.24 9.03
C LYS A 29 -13.45 -2.31 9.21
N ALA A 30 -12.75 -2.25 8.07
CA ALA A 30 -11.31 -2.11 8.03
C ALA A 30 -11.07 -0.96 9.01
N HIS A 31 -10.58 -1.29 10.20
CA HIS A 31 -10.01 -0.28 11.06
C HIS A 31 -9.11 0.48 10.10
N ALA A 32 -9.36 1.78 9.94
CA ALA A 32 -8.48 2.64 9.19
C ALA A 32 -7.14 2.60 9.93
N ALA A 33 -6.38 1.55 9.68
CA ALA A 33 -5.27 1.14 10.49
C ALA A 33 -4.21 2.18 10.18
N THR A 34 -4.00 3.07 11.15
CA THR A 34 -2.87 3.98 11.07
C THR A 34 -1.63 3.11 11.00
N CYS A 35 -0.91 3.17 9.89
CA CYS A 35 0.24 2.31 9.68
C CYS A 35 1.30 2.57 10.77
N PRO A 36 2.00 1.52 11.26
CA PRO A 36 3.00 1.68 12.30
C PRO A 36 4.10 2.66 11.88
N ALA A 37 4.71 3.34 12.85
CA ALA A 37 5.81 4.25 12.58
C ALA A 37 7.02 3.53 11.96
N LEU A 38 7.72 4.24 11.06
CA LEU A 38 8.95 3.74 10.43
C LEU A 38 10.07 3.58 11.45
N PRO A 39 10.92 2.54 11.31
CA PRO A 39 12.07 2.37 12.18
C PRO A 39 13.05 3.53 11.98
N GLU A 40 13.53 4.08 13.10
CA GLU A 40 14.54 5.12 13.09
C GLU A 40 15.92 4.53 12.75
N VAL A 41 16.52 5.03 11.68
CA VAL A 41 17.83 4.60 11.21
C VAL A 41 18.51 5.79 10.54
N ALA A 42 19.75 6.07 10.94
CA ALA A 42 20.45 7.30 10.58
C ALA A 42 20.63 7.54 9.07
N TRP A 43 20.68 6.49 8.24
CA TRP A 43 21.12 6.58 6.84
C TRP A 43 20.01 6.54 5.78
N TRP A 44 18.74 6.36 6.13
CA TRP A 44 17.64 6.30 5.15
C TRP A 44 16.37 7.05 5.60
N GLN A 45 16.55 8.17 6.30
CA GLN A 45 15.48 9.02 6.84
C GLN A 45 14.28 9.14 5.89
N THR A 46 13.16 8.55 6.28
CA THR A 46 11.95 8.46 5.46
C THR A 46 10.71 8.62 6.31
N THR A 47 9.61 9.03 5.68
CA THR A 47 8.29 9.20 6.29
C THR A 47 7.25 8.47 5.43
N HIS A 48 6.06 8.22 5.97
CA HIS A 48 4.98 7.59 5.21
C HIS A 48 4.69 8.35 3.91
N ASP A 49 4.61 9.68 3.96
CA ASP A 49 4.34 10.50 2.78
C ASP A 49 5.49 10.48 1.76
N LYS A 50 6.75 10.41 2.22
CA LYS A 50 7.90 10.25 1.32
C LYS A 50 7.83 8.91 0.58
N ILE A 51 7.42 7.84 1.26
CA ILE A 51 7.23 6.53 0.61
C ILE A 51 6.10 6.59 -0.40
N ALA A 52 4.93 7.12 -0.02
CA ALA A 52 3.78 7.20 -0.93
C ALA A 52 4.11 8.02 -2.19
N ARG A 53 4.71 9.20 -2.03
CA ARG A 53 5.15 10.03 -3.18
C ARG A 53 6.21 9.34 -4.04
N HIS A 54 7.11 8.56 -3.43
CA HIS A 54 8.12 7.81 -4.19
C HIS A 54 7.48 6.70 -5.02
N VAL A 55 6.50 5.99 -4.47
CA VAL A 55 5.74 4.96 -5.21
C VAL A 55 4.94 5.60 -6.34
N ASP A 56 4.24 6.69 -6.07
CA ASP A 56 3.50 7.44 -7.09
C ASP A 56 4.42 7.89 -8.24
N HIS A 57 5.52 8.58 -7.91
CA HIS A 57 6.41 9.16 -8.92
C HIS A 57 7.26 8.14 -9.70
N HIS A 58 7.77 7.11 -9.05
CA HIS A 58 8.73 6.17 -9.67
C HIS A 58 8.11 4.83 -10.07
N TYR A 59 6.96 4.49 -9.53
CA TYR A 59 6.26 3.23 -9.78
C TYR A 59 4.84 3.45 -10.32
N GLY A 60 4.43 4.69 -10.61
CA GLY A 60 3.10 4.99 -11.15
C GLY A 60 1.96 4.64 -10.21
N GLY A 61 2.22 4.62 -8.90
CA GLY A 61 1.27 4.16 -7.89
C GLY A 61 1.25 2.64 -7.67
N GLU A 62 2.02 1.87 -8.45
CA GLU A 62 2.11 0.42 -8.30
C GLU A 62 3.00 0.03 -7.11
N TRP A 63 2.38 -0.46 -6.04
CA TRP A 63 3.08 -0.76 -4.79
C TRP A 63 3.89 -2.05 -4.82
N ASP A 64 3.45 -3.05 -5.59
CA ASP A 64 4.05 -4.39 -5.57
C ASP A 64 5.50 -4.44 -6.08
N PRO A 65 5.86 -3.79 -7.20
CA PRO A 65 7.27 -3.74 -7.61
C PRO A 65 8.16 -3.03 -6.60
N TYR A 66 7.63 -2.02 -5.90
CA TYR A 66 8.36 -1.34 -4.83
C TYR A 66 8.56 -2.25 -3.61
N ILE A 67 7.55 -3.00 -3.19
CA ILE A 67 7.65 -3.99 -2.10
C ILE A 67 8.65 -5.10 -2.46
N ALA A 68 8.57 -5.66 -3.66
CA ALA A 68 9.46 -6.71 -4.15
C ALA A 68 10.94 -6.27 -4.15
N LYS A 69 11.22 -5.02 -4.49
CA LYS A 69 12.58 -4.44 -4.38
C LYS A 69 13.13 -4.52 -2.96
N TRP A 70 12.30 -4.25 -1.95
CA TRP A 70 12.73 -4.31 -0.55
C TRP A 70 12.89 -5.73 -0.02
N GLU A 71 12.04 -6.65 -0.48
CA GLU A 71 12.17 -8.08 -0.20
C GLU A 71 13.49 -8.63 -0.77
N GLY A 72 13.78 -8.37 -2.04
CA GLY A 72 15.04 -8.77 -2.65
C GLY A 72 16.26 -8.12 -1.98
N TYR A 73 16.13 -6.89 -1.45
CA TYR A 73 17.18 -6.29 -0.63
C TYR A 73 17.37 -7.02 0.71
N ARG A 74 16.28 -7.37 1.40
CA ARG A 74 16.30 -8.16 2.64
C ARG A 74 16.97 -9.52 2.42
N ASP A 75 16.64 -10.21 1.34
CA ASP A 75 17.24 -11.51 1.00
C ASP A 75 18.75 -11.41 0.78
N LYS A 76 19.20 -10.39 0.03
CA LYS A 76 20.63 -10.14 -0.17
C LYS A 76 21.36 -9.88 1.16
N MET A 77 20.75 -9.11 2.07
CA MET A 77 21.35 -8.85 3.37
C MET A 77 21.41 -10.12 4.23
N GLN A 78 20.37 -10.97 4.16
CA GLN A 78 20.34 -12.26 4.83
C GLN A 78 21.44 -13.19 4.31
N THR A 79 21.59 -13.32 2.98
CA THR A 79 22.68 -14.11 2.38
C THR A 79 24.07 -13.62 2.81
N ILE A 80 24.26 -12.31 2.98
CA ILE A 80 25.53 -11.76 3.49
C ILE A 80 25.73 -12.16 4.95
N LEU A 81 24.68 -12.12 5.78
CA LEU A 81 24.74 -12.54 7.18
C LEU A 81 25.07 -14.04 7.31
N ASP A 82 24.42 -14.88 6.51
CA ASP A 82 24.60 -16.34 6.53
C ASP A 82 26.02 -16.76 6.12
N LYS A 83 26.68 -15.95 5.28
CA LYS A 83 28.09 -16.12 4.88
C LYS A 83 29.09 -15.40 5.79
N GLU A 84 28.63 -14.90 6.95
CA GLU A 84 29.41 -14.10 7.90
C GLU A 84 30.09 -12.87 7.27
N GLY A 85 29.52 -12.38 6.17
CA GLY A 85 30.05 -11.30 5.35
C GLY A 85 29.77 -9.91 5.94
N THR A 86 30.14 -8.89 5.18
CA THR A 86 29.92 -7.48 5.55
C THR A 86 29.12 -6.77 4.47
N ALA A 87 27.98 -6.20 4.84
CA ALA A 87 27.22 -5.33 3.95
C ALA A 87 27.72 -3.89 4.08
N ILE A 88 27.83 -3.17 2.97
CA ILE A 88 28.30 -1.78 2.94
C ILE A 88 27.16 -0.88 2.48
N VAL A 89 26.75 0.05 3.35
CA VAL A 89 25.84 1.15 3.01
C VAL A 89 26.68 2.26 2.36
N LYS A 90 26.87 2.14 1.04
CA LYS A 90 27.77 3.01 0.25
C LYS A 90 27.53 4.50 0.47
N SER A 91 26.28 4.93 0.58
CA SER A 91 25.92 6.35 0.74
C SER A 91 26.45 7.01 2.00
N ARG A 92 26.81 6.22 3.03
CA ARG A 92 27.28 6.72 4.33
C ARG A 92 28.55 6.03 4.82
N GLY A 93 29.16 5.17 4.00
CA GLY A 93 30.34 4.38 4.39
C GLY A 93 30.10 3.41 5.56
N VAL A 94 28.85 3.12 5.94
CA VAL A 94 28.55 2.28 7.10
C VAL A 94 28.75 0.82 6.74
N ARG A 95 29.56 0.11 7.54
CA ARG A 95 29.79 -1.33 7.42
C ARG A 95 28.92 -2.07 8.44
N LEU A 96 28.15 -3.04 7.97
CA LEU A 96 27.24 -3.85 8.78
C LEU A 96 27.70 -5.30 8.76
N LYS A 97 28.00 -5.85 9.94
CA LYS A 97 28.39 -7.25 10.15
C LYS A 97 27.74 -7.81 11.43
N GLY A 98 27.49 -9.11 11.47
CA GLY A 98 26.98 -9.82 12.64
C GLY A 98 25.72 -9.17 13.23
N ALA A 99 25.77 -8.78 14.50
CA ALA A 99 24.64 -8.18 15.21
C ALA A 99 24.11 -6.88 14.53
N SER A 100 25.00 -6.03 14.00
CA SER A 100 24.59 -4.80 13.32
C SER A 100 23.86 -5.07 12.00
N LEU A 101 24.30 -6.10 11.27
CA LEU A 101 23.62 -6.56 10.04
C LEU A 101 22.28 -7.21 10.37
N LYS A 102 22.21 -8.04 11.41
CA LYS A 102 20.95 -8.64 11.90
C LYS A 102 19.93 -7.56 12.31
N LYS A 103 20.37 -6.53 13.02
CA LYS A 103 19.52 -5.38 13.38
C LYS A 103 19.02 -4.63 12.14
N HIS A 104 19.89 -4.45 11.15
CA HIS A 104 19.51 -3.81 9.88
C HIS A 104 18.48 -4.64 9.10
N ILE A 105 18.64 -5.95 9.00
CA ILE A 105 17.65 -6.85 8.39
C ILE A 105 16.29 -6.70 9.08
N SER A 106 16.25 -6.70 10.41
CA SER A 106 15.01 -6.49 11.17
C SER A 106 14.35 -5.13 10.87
N ASN A 107 15.13 -4.07 10.67
CA ASN A 107 14.61 -2.77 10.26
C ASN A 107 14.03 -2.80 8.84
N VAL A 108 14.65 -3.53 7.92
CA VAL A 108 14.12 -3.74 6.56
C VAL A 108 12.79 -4.50 6.60
N GLU A 109 12.68 -5.54 7.40
CA GLU A 109 11.42 -6.28 7.56
C GLU A 109 10.28 -5.41 8.12
N LYS A 110 10.57 -4.60 9.14
CA LYS A 110 9.62 -3.60 9.66
C LYS A 110 9.14 -2.67 8.56
N ARG A 111 10.07 -2.17 7.75
CA ARG A 111 9.77 -1.26 6.63
C ARG A 111 8.92 -1.94 5.55
N ILE A 112 9.15 -3.21 5.23
CA ILE A 112 8.32 -3.99 4.31
C ILE A 112 6.89 -4.09 4.84
N ARG A 113 6.72 -4.45 6.14
CA ARG A 113 5.39 -4.52 6.78
C ARG A 113 4.64 -3.19 6.71
N ILE A 114 5.32 -2.08 7.01
CA ILE A 114 4.74 -0.74 6.95
C ILE A 114 4.36 -0.39 5.51
N THR A 115 5.22 -0.71 4.54
CA THR A 115 4.94 -0.45 3.12
C THR A 115 3.70 -1.21 2.64
N ARG A 116 3.52 -2.47 3.08
CA ARG A 116 2.31 -3.25 2.80
C ARG A 116 1.06 -2.63 3.45
N CYS A 117 1.17 -2.12 4.68
CA CYS A 117 0.08 -1.36 5.30
C CYS A 117 -0.26 -0.10 4.48
N LEU A 118 0.77 0.65 4.03
CA LEU A 118 0.58 1.85 3.22
C LEU A 118 -0.11 1.51 1.89
N LYS A 119 0.25 0.40 1.24
CA LYS A 119 -0.48 -0.12 0.07
C LYS A 119 -1.97 -0.25 0.37
N LEU A 120 -2.34 -0.99 1.42
CA LEU A 120 -3.75 -1.19 1.79
C LEU A 120 -4.48 0.13 2.05
N LYS A 121 -3.85 1.06 2.76
CA LYS A 121 -4.40 2.39 3.03
C LYS A 121 -4.64 3.18 1.73
N ASN A 122 -3.68 3.18 0.80
CA ASN A 122 -3.78 3.94 -0.45
C ASN A 122 -4.72 3.27 -1.45
N SER A 123 -4.78 1.93 -1.51
CA SER A 123 -5.77 1.20 -2.31
C SER A 123 -7.20 1.42 -1.82
N GLY A 124 -7.42 1.47 -0.49
CA GLY A 124 -8.72 1.83 0.09
C GLY A 124 -9.13 3.28 -0.19
N GLN A 125 -8.16 4.21 -0.19
CA GLN A 125 -8.39 5.60 -0.61
C GLN A 125 -8.72 5.70 -2.11
N LEU A 126 -8.06 4.94 -2.98
CA LEU A 126 -8.38 4.86 -4.40
C LEU A 126 -9.80 4.32 -4.63
N ALA A 127 -10.21 3.30 -3.87
CA ALA A 127 -11.59 2.80 -3.92
C ALA A 127 -12.62 3.86 -3.48
N SER A 128 -12.30 4.66 -2.46
CA SER A 128 -13.16 5.76 -2.00
C SER A 128 -13.20 6.93 -2.99
N LEU A 129 -12.08 7.29 -3.62
CA LEU A 129 -12.03 8.33 -4.65
C LEU A 129 -12.79 7.91 -5.91
N ASN A 130 -12.71 6.64 -6.31
CA ASN A 130 -13.50 6.11 -7.42
C ASN A 130 -15.01 6.14 -7.12
N SER A 131 -15.40 5.87 -5.86
CA SER A 131 -16.80 6.00 -5.42
C SER A 131 -17.30 7.45 -5.42
N LEU A 132 -16.46 8.41 -5.03
CA LEU A 132 -16.76 9.86 -5.09
C LEU A 132 -16.80 10.38 -6.54
N GLY A 133 -15.96 9.85 -7.42
CA GLY A 133 -15.96 10.16 -8.86
C GLY A 133 -17.23 9.68 -9.56
N SER A 134 -17.83 8.57 -9.12
CA SER A 134 -19.09 8.05 -9.66
C SER A 134 -20.34 8.81 -9.18
N GLN A 135 -20.26 9.62 -8.12
CA GLN A 135 -21.42 10.33 -7.56
C GLN A 135 -21.59 11.78 -8.06
N LYS A 136 -20.74 12.27 -8.98
CA LYS A 136 -20.88 13.61 -9.56
C LYS A 136 -20.96 13.61 -11.08
N LEU A 137 -21.95 12.89 -11.61
CA LEU A 137 -22.47 13.12 -12.96
C LEU A 137 -23.96 13.52 -12.91
N SER A 138 -24.32 14.42 -11.98
CA SER A 138 -25.60 15.14 -12.05
C SER A 138 -25.33 16.51 -12.66
N LEU A 139 -25.61 16.60 -13.97
CA LEU A 139 -25.55 17.82 -14.77
C LEU A 139 -26.58 18.82 -14.23
N THR A 140 -26.11 19.80 -13.46
CA THR A 140 -26.81 21.08 -13.30
C THR A 140 -25.94 22.17 -13.92
N GLY A 141 -26.58 23.12 -14.60
CA GLY A 141 -26.03 23.96 -15.69
C GLY A 141 -24.76 24.79 -15.41
N ASN A 142 -24.23 24.80 -14.19
CA ASN A 142 -22.95 25.44 -13.86
C ASN A 142 -21.72 24.53 -14.09
N GLY A 143 -21.91 23.25 -14.39
CA GLY A 143 -20.81 22.29 -14.61
C GLY A 143 -19.98 22.55 -15.88
N VAL A 144 -20.54 23.22 -16.89
CA VAL A 144 -19.88 23.44 -18.18
C VAL A 144 -18.70 24.41 -18.07
N ALA A 145 -18.79 25.41 -17.18
CA ALA A 145 -17.71 26.39 -16.97
C ALA A 145 -16.48 25.76 -16.29
N ILE A 146 -16.68 24.77 -15.42
CA ILE A 146 -15.59 24.06 -14.73
C ILE A 146 -14.87 23.10 -15.70
N MET A 147 -15.62 22.45 -16.60
CA MET A 147 -15.04 21.58 -17.64
C MET A 147 -14.15 22.36 -18.62
N TYR A 148 -14.49 23.60 -18.94
CA TYR A 148 -13.67 24.44 -19.84
C TYR A 148 -12.31 24.84 -19.20
N GLN A 149 -12.26 25.06 -17.88
CA GLN A 149 -11.00 25.32 -17.18
C GLN A 149 -10.17 24.03 -16.98
N ALA A 150 -10.81 22.90 -16.71
CA ALA A 150 -10.12 21.60 -16.58
C ALA A 150 -9.50 21.15 -17.92
N ALA A 151 -10.21 21.36 -19.04
CA ALA A 151 -9.67 21.09 -20.38
C ALA A 151 -8.48 22.00 -20.72
N LYS A 152 -8.49 23.28 -20.31
CA LYS A 152 -7.33 24.17 -20.47
C LYS A 152 -6.12 23.71 -19.66
N GLN A 153 -6.31 23.22 -18.43
CA GLN A 153 -5.21 22.69 -17.62
C GLN A 153 -4.63 21.39 -18.19
N GLN A 154 -5.47 20.51 -18.72
CA GLN A 154 -5.02 19.30 -19.42
C GLN A 154 -4.24 19.65 -20.69
N ALA A 155 -4.67 20.63 -21.48
CA ALA A 155 -3.93 21.09 -22.65
C ALA A 155 -2.56 21.70 -22.27
N PHE A 156 -2.48 22.46 -21.17
CA PHE A 156 -1.21 23.00 -20.67
C PHE A 156 -0.30 21.90 -20.11
N TYR A 157 -0.84 20.91 -19.42
CA TYR A 157 -0.10 19.74 -18.93
C TYR A 157 0.46 18.93 -20.09
N LEU A 158 -0.37 18.61 -21.09
CA LEU A 158 0.07 17.88 -22.29
C LEU A 158 1.12 18.67 -23.07
N ALA A 159 0.95 19.98 -23.28
CA ALA A 159 1.96 20.82 -23.94
C ALA A 159 3.29 20.85 -23.15
N LYS A 160 3.23 20.85 -21.81
CA LYS A 160 4.43 20.81 -20.96
C LYS A 160 5.12 19.45 -21.00
N VAL A 161 4.36 18.35 -21.02
CA VAL A 161 4.87 16.99 -21.17
C VAL A 161 5.50 16.82 -22.56
N THR A 162 4.85 17.29 -23.62
CA THR A 162 5.38 17.21 -25.00
C THR A 162 6.68 18.00 -25.16
N ASN A 163 6.76 19.22 -24.62
CA ASN A 163 8.01 20.00 -24.62
C ASN A 163 9.12 19.36 -23.77
N TYR A 164 8.78 18.72 -22.66
CA TYR A 164 9.75 17.95 -21.86
C TYR A 164 10.24 16.68 -22.58
N THR A 165 9.37 16.00 -23.33
CA THR A 165 9.76 14.83 -24.13
C THR A 165 10.62 15.20 -25.33
N LEU A 166 10.34 16.32 -26.01
CA LEU A 166 11.14 16.83 -27.13
C LEU A 166 12.55 17.23 -26.65
N THR A 167 12.64 18.05 -25.59
CA THR A 167 13.94 18.45 -25.01
C THR A 167 14.76 17.27 -24.49
N LYS A 168 14.13 16.21 -23.97
CA LYS A 168 14.82 14.97 -23.57
C LYS A 168 15.31 14.18 -24.79
N ALA A 169 14.52 14.09 -25.86
CA ALA A 169 14.92 13.41 -27.10
C ALA A 169 16.08 14.14 -27.80
N ASP A 170 16.05 15.47 -27.82
CA ASP A 170 17.12 16.31 -28.40
C ASP A 170 18.42 16.20 -27.61
N LYS A 171 18.34 16.12 -26.28
CA LYS A 171 19.51 15.92 -25.41
C LYS A 171 20.13 14.52 -25.53
N VAL A 172 19.35 13.53 -25.96
CA VAL A 172 19.85 12.17 -26.28
C VAL A 172 20.51 12.15 -27.66
N ARG A 173 20.00 12.93 -28.63
CA ARG A 173 20.58 13.04 -29.98
C ARG A 173 21.88 13.84 -30.00
N ALA A 174 22.06 14.83 -29.13
CA ALA A 174 23.31 15.61 -29.03
C ALA A 174 24.48 14.88 -28.32
N LYS A 175 24.33 13.57 -28.03
CA LYS A 175 25.32 12.76 -27.31
C LYS A 175 25.84 11.55 -28.13
N TYR A 176 25.52 11.52 -29.42
CA TYR A 176 26.10 10.67 -30.46
C TYR A 176 26.43 11.55 -31.66
#